data_AF-A0A212CDY8-F1
#
_entry.id   AF-A0A212CDY8-F1
#
_cell.length_a   1.000
_cell.length_b   1.000
_cell.length_c   1.000
_cell.angle_alpha   90.00
_cell.angle_beta   90.00
_cell.angle_gamma   90.00
#
_symmetry.space_group_name_H-M   'P 1'
#
loop_
_entity.id
_entity.type
_entity.pdbx_description
1 polymer ?
#
loop_
_entity_poly.entity_id
_entity_poly.type
_entity_poly.pdbx_seq_one_letter_code
_entity_poly.pdbx_strand_id
1 'polypeptide(L)'
;MRKWREENSRNSEQIVEVGEELISEYASKLGDDIWIIYEQVMIAALDYGRDDLALFCLQELRRQFPGSHRVKRLTGMRFEAMER
;
A
#
# COMPACT_ATOMS: atom_id res chain seq x y z
N MET A 1 11.51 3.29 -3.74
CA MET A 1 10.59 3.18 -2.58
C MET A 1 11.18 3.62 -1.23
N ARG A 2 12.33 3.10 -0.77
CA ARG A 2 12.88 3.45 0.57
C ARG A 2 13.15 4.94 0.77
N LYS A 3 13.80 5.59 -0.19
CA LYS A 3 14.08 7.04 -0.17
C LYS A 3 12.81 7.89 -0.01
N TRP A 4 11.75 7.58 -0.75
CA TRP A 4 10.46 8.29 -0.64
C TRP A 4 9.79 8.12 0.73
N ARG A 5 9.98 6.97 1.40
CA ARG A 5 9.54 6.79 2.80
C ARG A 5 10.30 7.71 3.74
N GLU A 6 11.63 7.70 3.63
CA GLU A 6 12.53 8.45 4.51
C GLU A 6 12.36 9.97 4.34
N GLU A 7 12.01 10.42 3.13
CA GLU A 7 11.79 11.83 2.79
C GLU A 7 10.33 12.29 2.93
N ASN A 8 9.39 11.38 3.27
CA ASN A 8 7.94 11.65 3.31
C ASN A 8 7.42 12.32 2.02
N SER A 9 7.94 11.91 0.87
CA SER A 9 7.62 12.53 -0.43
C SER A 9 6.19 12.21 -0.85
N ARG A 10 5.39 13.24 -1.12
CA ARG A 10 4.01 13.10 -1.65
C ARG A 10 4.05 12.94 -3.16
N ASN A 11 4.41 11.73 -3.61
CA ASN A 11 4.42 11.39 -5.03
C ASN A 11 3.59 10.14 -5.30
N SER A 12 2.29 10.23 -5.02
CA SER A 12 1.38 9.08 -5.00
C SER A 12 1.29 8.38 -6.35
N GLU A 13 1.33 9.12 -7.46
CA GLU A 13 1.37 8.56 -8.81
C GLU A 13 2.59 7.66 -9.03
N GLN A 14 3.80 8.16 -8.76
CA GLN A 14 5.03 7.36 -8.92
C GLN A 14 5.12 6.20 -7.93
N ILE A 15 4.58 6.36 -6.72
CA ILE A 15 4.52 5.28 -5.72
C ILE A 15 3.59 4.17 -6.20
N VAL A 16 2.46 4.51 -6.84
CA VAL A 16 1.55 3.54 -7.43
C VAL A 16 2.21 2.82 -8.60
N GLU A 17 2.75 3.54 -9.59
CA GLU A 17 3.37 2.93 -10.78
C GLU A 17 4.50 1.96 -10.43
N VAL A 18 5.51 2.44 -9.68
CA VAL A 18 6.67 1.63 -9.31
C VAL A 18 6.28 0.52 -8.33
N GLY A 19 5.33 0.80 -7.44
CA GLY A 19 4.89 -0.17 -6.45
C GLY A 19 4.08 -1.33 -7.04
N GLU A 20 3.20 -1.05 -8.01
CA GLU A 20 2.43 -2.05 -8.74
C GLU A 20 3.34 -2.99 -9.54
N GLU A 21 4.38 -2.44 -10.20
CA GLU A 21 5.43 -3.23 -10.85
C GLU A 21 6.21 -4.11 -9.85
N LEU A 22 6.64 -3.53 -8.72
CA LEU A 22 7.36 -4.28 -7.68
C LEU A 22 6.55 -5.44 -7.10
N ILE A 23 5.25 -5.24 -6.89
CA ILE A 23 4.35 -6.27 -6.37
C ILE A 23 4.12 -7.37 -7.41
N SER A 24 3.90 -7.00 -8.68
CA SER A 24 3.58 -7.97 -9.74
C SER A 24 4.78 -8.77 -10.20
N GLU A 25 5.95 -8.14 -10.34
CA GLU A 25 7.12 -8.77 -10.97
C GLU A 25 8.20 -9.22 -9.97
N TYR A 26 8.27 -8.59 -8.80
CA TYR A 26 9.42 -8.73 -7.88
C TYR A 26 9.05 -9.18 -6.47
N ALA A 27 7.78 -9.50 -6.18
CA ALA A 27 7.34 -9.88 -4.83
C ALA A 27 8.19 -11.00 -4.19
N SER A 28 8.55 -12.03 -4.95
CA SER A 28 9.36 -13.15 -4.46
C SER A 28 10.81 -12.77 -4.09
N LYS A 29 11.34 -11.68 -4.66
CA LYS A 29 12.71 -11.18 -4.42
C LYS A 29 12.78 -10.16 -3.30
N LEU A 30 11.64 -9.60 -2.89
CA LEU A 30 11.56 -8.50 -1.92
C LEU A 30 11.57 -8.98 -0.46
N GLY A 31 11.36 -10.27 -0.20
CA GLY A 31 11.39 -10.82 1.16
C GLY A 31 10.41 -10.08 2.08
N ASP A 32 10.83 -9.71 3.28
CA ASP A 32 9.98 -9.02 4.25
C ASP A 32 9.65 -7.57 3.88
N ASP A 33 10.43 -6.93 2.99
CA ASP A 33 10.18 -5.56 2.55
C ASP A 33 8.90 -5.43 1.71
N ILE A 34 8.39 -6.55 1.16
CA ILE A 34 7.16 -6.57 0.37
C ILE A 34 5.97 -6.02 1.14
N TRP A 35 5.90 -6.28 2.45
CA TRP A 35 4.79 -5.83 3.28
C TRP A 35 4.79 -4.33 3.49
N ILE A 36 5.97 -3.72 3.55
CA ILE A 36 6.11 -2.26 3.61
C ILE A 36 5.70 -1.65 2.27
N ILE A 37 6.04 -2.31 1.14
CA ILE A 37 5.63 -1.86 -0.19
C ILE A 37 4.10 -1.92 -0.33
N TYR A 38 3.45 -3.01 0.08
CA TYR A 38 1.99 -3.11 0.11
C TYR A 38 1.33 -1.97 0.90
N GLU A 39 1.85 -1.63 2.09
CA GLU A 39 1.30 -0.52 2.89
C GLU A 39 1.47 0.83 2.18
N GLN A 40 2.63 1.08 1.57
CA GLN A 40 2.87 2.33 0.83
C GLN A 40 1.99 2.46 -0.41
N VAL A 41 1.88 1.39 -1.19
CA VAL A 41 1.05 1.37 -2.40
C VAL A 41 -0.40 1.55 -2.03
N MET A 42 -0.87 0.91 -0.95
CA MET A 42 -2.24 1.09 -0.47
C MET A 42 -2.56 2.57 -0.16
N ILE A 43 -1.70 3.25 0.60
CA ILE A 43 -1.92 4.67 0.96
C ILE A 43 -1.87 5.56 -0.28
N ALA A 44 -0.86 5.38 -1.14
CA ALA A 44 -0.72 6.18 -2.36
C ALA A 44 -1.87 5.93 -3.35
N ALA A 45 -2.36 4.69 -3.44
CA ALA A 45 -3.50 4.33 -4.27
C ALA A 45 -4.79 5.00 -3.79
N LEU A 46 -5.01 5.11 -2.47
CA LEU A 46 -6.12 5.91 -1.94
C LEU A 46 -6.01 7.39 -2.31
N ASP A 47 -4.82 7.99 -2.15
CA ASP A 47 -4.59 9.40 -2.52
C ASP A 47 -4.76 9.65 -4.02
N TYR A 48 -4.44 8.67 -4.87
CA TYR A 48 -4.52 8.75 -6.32
C TYR A 48 -5.90 8.31 -6.88
N GLY A 49 -6.80 7.77 -6.05
CA GLY A 49 -8.13 7.32 -6.46
C GLY A 49 -8.20 5.91 -7.08
N ARG A 50 -7.16 5.09 -6.92
CA ARG A 50 -7.09 3.68 -7.38
C ARG A 50 -7.56 2.72 -6.28
N ASP A 51 -8.86 2.74 -5.94
CA ASP A 51 -9.41 1.91 -4.86
C ASP A 51 -9.26 0.39 -5.10
N ASP A 52 -9.25 -0.03 -6.36
CA ASP A 52 -8.99 -1.42 -6.78
C ASP A 52 -7.64 -1.92 -6.24
N LEU A 53 -6.58 -1.13 -6.48
CA LEU A 53 -5.23 -1.45 -6.03
C LEU A 53 -5.09 -1.31 -4.51
N ALA A 54 -5.74 -0.29 -3.92
CA ALA A 54 -5.76 -0.12 -2.47
C ALA A 54 -6.41 -1.31 -1.75
N LEU A 55 -7.55 -1.80 -2.27
CA LEU A 55 -8.25 -2.96 -1.74
C LEU A 55 -7.40 -4.24 -1.85
N PHE A 56 -6.78 -4.46 -3.01
CA PHE A 56 -5.87 -5.60 -3.21
C PHE A 56 -4.75 -5.60 -2.17
N CYS A 57 -4.04 -4.47 -2.02
CA CYS A 57 -2.97 -4.34 -1.04
C CYS A 57 -3.46 -4.57 0.40
N LEU A 58 -4.64 -4.03 0.74
CA LEU A 58 -5.23 -4.21 2.06
C LEU A 58 -5.60 -5.68 2.34
N GLN A 59 -6.10 -6.42 1.34
CA GLN A 59 -6.43 -7.84 1.49
C GLN A 59 -5.18 -8.68 1.77
N GLU A 60 -4.09 -8.43 1.05
CA GLU A 60 -2.80 -9.12 1.27
C GLU A 60 -2.24 -8.84 2.67
N LEU A 61 -2.30 -7.57 3.11
CA LEU A 61 -1.88 -7.20 4.47
C LEU A 61 -2.76 -7.83 5.56
N ARG A 62 -4.08 -7.94 5.35
CA ARG A 62 -4.99 -8.64 6.27
C ARG A 62 -4.71 -10.12 6.36
N ARG A 63 -4.38 -10.75 5.22
CA ARG A 63 -4.03 -12.18 5.14
C ARG A 63 -2.73 -12.47 5.89
N GLN A 64 -1.72 -11.62 5.73
CA GLN A 64 -0.42 -11.81 6.38
C GLN A 64 -0.44 -11.45 7.88
N PHE A 65 -1.14 -10.37 8.26
CA PHE A 65 -1.13 -9.84 9.63
C PHE A 65 -2.54 -9.79 10.23
N PRO A 66 -3.20 -10.93 10.45
CA PRO A 66 -4.55 -10.97 11.00
C PRO A 66 -4.59 -10.31 12.38
N GLY A 67 -5.59 -9.44 12.60
CA GLY A 67 -5.79 -8.74 13.87
C GLY A 67 -4.89 -7.52 14.12
N SER A 68 -3.91 -7.26 13.24
CA SER A 68 -2.97 -6.14 13.38
C SER A 68 -3.64 -4.77 13.50
N HIS A 69 -3.22 -3.97 14.48
CA HIS A 69 -3.67 -2.59 14.64
C HIS A 69 -3.29 -1.71 13.45
N ARG A 70 -2.13 -1.95 12.82
CA ARG A 70 -1.71 -1.22 11.61
C ARG A 70 -2.68 -1.48 10.46
N VAL A 71 -3.05 -2.74 10.25
CA VAL A 71 -4.00 -3.13 9.19
C VAL A 71 -5.42 -2.60 9.46
N LYS A 72 -5.86 -2.59 10.72
CA LYS A 72 -7.13 -1.94 11.11
C LYS A 72 -7.14 -0.45 10.80
N ARG A 73 -6.03 0.26 11.04
CA ARG A 73 -5.88 1.67 10.68
C ARG A 73 -5.99 1.90 9.18
N LEU A 74 -5.32 1.09 8.36
CA LEU A 74 -5.44 1.15 6.89
C LEU A 74 -6.87 0.88 6.43
N THR A 75 -7.55 -0.06 7.07
CA THR A 75 -8.98 -0.34 6.80
C THR A 75 -9.84 0.91 7.05
N GLY A 76 -9.59 1.62 8.15
CA GLY A 76 -10.25 2.89 8.46
C GLY A 76 -9.99 3.97 7.40
N MET A 77 -8.73 4.17 7.00
CA MET A 77 -8.38 5.14 5.94
C MET A 77 -9.14 4.88 4.64
N ARG A 78 -9.30 3.61 4.24
CA ARG A 78 -10.07 3.27 3.04
C ARG A 78 -11.55 3.62 3.20
N PHE A 79 -12.16 3.32 4.34
CA PHE A 79 -13.57 3.69 4.57
C PHE A 79 -13.76 5.21 4.54
N GLU A 80 -12.88 5.98 5.19
CA GLU A 80 -12.90 7.45 5.13
C GLU A 80 -12.74 8.00 3.70
N ALA A 81 -11.94 7.33 2.85
CA ALA A 81 -11.79 7.70 1.46
C ALA A 81 -13.04 7.40 0.62
N MET A 82 -13.79 6.34 0.94
CA MET A 82 -15.02 5.93 0.24
C MET A 82 -16.26 6.76 0.66
N GLU A 83 -16.22 7.41 1.82
CA GLU A 83 -17.30 8.29 2.32
C GLU A 83 -17.26 9.72 1.71
N ARG A 84 -16.28 10.03 0.88
CA ARG A 84 -16.14 11.31 0.16
C ARG A 84 -16.81 11.30 -1.21
#